data_AF-A0A290XBL2-F1
#
_entry.id   AF-A0A290XBL2-F1
#
_cell.length_a   1.000
_cell.length_b   1.000
_cell.length_c   1.000
_cell.angle_alpha   90.00
_cell.angle_beta   90.00
_cell.angle_gamma   90.00
#
_symmetry.space_group_name_H-M   'P 1'
#
loop_
_entity.id
_entity.type
_entity.pdbx_description
1 polymer ?
#
loop_
_entity_poly.entity_id
_entity_poly.type
_entity_poly.pdbx_seq_one_letter_code
_entity_poly.pdbx_strand_id
1 'polypeptide(L)'
;MAGMLVLAALGALWCASELWIGLRRRATDRSRDGGTLARLVLVIGGGVGAAVFVALWSPGRLPAAWQPFLLWGGNTLMLLGMLLRWWAIRVLAEHFTVDVAIAPDHRLIRSGPYRVVRHPAYTGLCTTLAGFVCALGSWAAPLVVAVPLWLALRRRIDVEEAALSAAFPVDYPRYARATRRLLPGVW
;
A
#
# COMPACT_ATOMS: atom_id res chain seq x y z
N MET A 1 23.00 8.95 -13.51
CA MET A 1 22.05 8.24 -14.41
C MET A 1 21.54 6.92 -13.83
N ALA A 2 22.41 6.04 -13.29
CA ALA A 2 22.02 4.73 -12.75
C ALA A 2 20.83 4.76 -11.77
N GLY A 3 20.83 5.64 -10.76
CA GLY A 3 19.74 5.68 -9.77
C GLY A 3 18.36 6.06 -10.34
N MET A 4 18.31 6.84 -11.42
CA MET A 4 17.06 7.19 -12.10
C MET A 4 16.51 6.03 -12.93
N LEU A 5 17.40 5.23 -13.53
CA LEU A 5 17.01 3.98 -14.20
C LEU A 5 16.44 2.98 -13.20
N VAL A 6 17.04 2.88 -12.00
CA VAL A 6 16.52 2.04 -10.91
C VAL A 6 15.12 2.52 -10.48
N LEU A 7 14.93 3.83 -10.29
CA LEU A 7 13.62 4.38 -9.94
C LEU A 7 12.56 4.07 -11.01
N ALA A 8 12.89 4.26 -12.28
CA ALA A 8 12.01 3.95 -13.40
C ALA A 8 11.67 2.45 -13.46
N ALA A 9 12.66 1.57 -13.26
CA ALA A 9 12.47 0.13 -13.23
C ALA A 9 11.58 -0.32 -12.06
N LEU A 10 11.81 0.21 -10.86
CA LEU A 10 10.97 -0.05 -9.69
C LEU A 10 9.55 0.48 -9.90
N GLY A 11 9.40 1.66 -10.51
CA GLY A 11 8.10 2.24 -10.88
C GLY A 11 7.33 1.35 -11.86
N ALA A 12 7.98 0.90 -12.93
CA ALA A 12 7.39 -0.02 -13.89
C ALA A 12 6.99 -1.36 -13.24
N LEU A 13 7.86 -1.92 -12.40
CA LEU A 13 7.60 -3.15 -11.66
C LEU A 13 6.42 -2.99 -10.70
N TRP A 14 6.33 -1.85 -10.01
CA TRP A 14 5.21 -1.55 -9.13
C TRP A 14 3.90 -1.45 -9.92
N CYS A 15 3.85 -0.67 -11.00
CA CYS A 15 2.68 -0.58 -11.88
C CYS A 15 2.24 -1.93 -12.43
N ALA A 16 3.18 -2.75 -12.90
CA ALA A 16 2.91 -4.10 -13.37
C ALA A 16 2.33 -4.98 -12.25
N SER A 17 2.86 -4.87 -11.03
CA SER A 17 2.36 -5.61 -9.87
C SER A 17 0.93 -5.19 -9.47
N GLU A 18 0.62 -3.89 -9.46
CA GLU A 18 -0.72 -3.39 -9.15
C GLU A 18 -1.74 -3.79 -10.23
N LEU A 19 -1.34 -3.76 -11.50
CA LEU A 19 -2.17 -4.25 -12.60
C LEU A 19 -2.44 -5.75 -12.43
N TRP A 20 -1.42 -6.55 -12.16
CA TRP A 20 -1.56 -8.00 -11.92
C TRP A 20 -2.49 -8.30 -10.75
N ILE A 21 -2.32 -7.61 -9.62
CA ILE A 21 -3.20 -7.73 -8.45
C ILE A 21 -4.63 -7.31 -8.80
N GLY A 22 -4.79 -6.21 -9.55
CA GLY A 22 -6.08 -5.70 -10.00
C GLY A 22 -6.83 -6.65 -10.93
N LEU A 23 -6.10 -7.33 -11.84
CA LEU A 23 -6.66 -8.31 -12.77
C LEU A 23 -7.06 -9.62 -12.07
N ARG A 24 -6.34 -10.03 -11.03
CA ARG A 24 -6.65 -11.24 -10.25
C ARG A 24 -7.71 -11.02 -9.15
N ARG A 25 -8.27 -9.82 -9.02
CA ARG A 25 -9.34 -9.55 -8.04
C ARG A 25 -10.68 -10.14 -8.49
N ARG A 26 -11.37 -10.80 -7.55
CA ARG A 26 -12.67 -11.43 -7.80
C ARG A 26 -13.77 -10.37 -7.99
N ALA A 27 -14.71 -10.63 -8.89
CA ALA A 27 -15.87 -9.77 -9.10
C ALA A 27 -16.74 -9.61 -7.82
N THR A 28 -16.78 -10.64 -6.97
CA THR A 28 -17.49 -10.63 -5.68
C THR A 28 -16.92 -9.62 -4.68
N ASP A 29 -15.61 -9.36 -4.71
CA ASP A 29 -14.99 -8.32 -3.87
C ASP A 29 -15.42 -6.92 -4.33
N ARG A 30 -15.67 -6.71 -5.63
CA ARG A 30 -16.08 -5.40 -6.16
C ARG A 30 -17.47 -4.97 -5.69
N SER A 31 -18.41 -5.90 -5.49
CA SER A 31 -19.79 -5.56 -5.13
C SER A 31 -19.95 -5.12 -3.67
N ARG A 32 -19.12 -5.62 -2.74
CA ARG A 32 -19.17 -5.26 -1.32
C ARG A 32 -18.41 -3.98 -0.95
N ASP A 33 -17.60 -3.46 -1.88
CA ASP A 33 -16.57 -2.46 -1.55
C ASP A 33 -17.01 -0.99 -1.60
N GLY A 34 -18.22 -0.72 -2.12
CA GLY A 34 -18.80 0.63 -2.20
C GLY A 34 -17.91 1.66 -2.93
N GLY A 35 -17.10 1.21 -3.89
CA GLY A 35 -16.18 2.05 -4.66
C GLY A 35 -15.01 2.66 -3.87
N THR A 36 -14.75 2.22 -2.63
CA THR A 36 -13.59 2.68 -1.84
C THR A 36 -12.26 2.31 -2.52
N LEU A 37 -12.20 1.14 -3.15
CA LEU A 37 -11.03 0.67 -3.88
C LEU A 37 -10.73 1.51 -5.12
N ALA A 38 -11.77 1.79 -5.92
CA ALA A 38 -11.63 2.62 -7.11
C ALA A 38 -11.15 4.03 -6.74
N ARG A 39 -11.71 4.61 -5.67
CA ARG A 39 -11.23 5.87 -5.09
C ARG A 39 -9.76 5.79 -4.67
N LEU A 40 -9.35 4.71 -3.99
CA LEU A 40 -7.95 4.52 -3.60
C LEU A 40 -7.02 4.46 -4.81
N VAL A 41 -7.37 3.70 -5.85
CA VAL A 41 -6.57 3.60 -7.09
C VAL A 41 -6.49 4.95 -7.80
N LEU A 42 -7.61 5.67 -7.90
CA LEU A 42 -7.64 7.02 -8.49
C LEU A 42 -6.77 8.01 -7.71
N VAL A 43 -6.84 7.98 -6.38
CA VAL A 43 -6.01 8.82 -5.50
C VAL A 43 -4.53 8.51 -5.67
N ILE A 44 -4.16 7.23 -5.76
CA ILE A 44 -2.77 6.84 -5.95
C ILE A 44 -2.29 7.26 -7.33
N GLY A 45 -3.04 6.95 -8.40
CA GLY A 45 -2.67 7.33 -9.77
C GLY A 45 -2.55 8.85 -9.95
N GLY A 46 -3.56 9.59 -9.46
CA GLY A 46 -3.55 11.05 -9.47
C GLY A 46 -2.43 11.64 -8.62
N GLY A 47 -2.18 11.08 -7.44
CA GLY A 47 -1.11 11.51 -6.53
C GLY A 47 0.29 11.28 -7.11
N VAL A 48 0.53 10.12 -7.74
CA VAL A 48 1.80 9.83 -8.44
C VAL A 48 2.00 10.81 -9.59
N GLY A 49 0.97 11.04 -10.42
CA GLY A 49 1.04 12.01 -11.51
C GLY A 49 1.33 13.44 -11.02
N ALA A 50 0.63 13.87 -9.96
CA ALA A 50 0.85 15.18 -9.34
C ALA A 50 2.25 15.31 -8.73
N ALA A 51 2.76 14.27 -8.07
CA ALA A 51 4.11 14.27 -7.49
C ALA A 51 5.19 14.38 -8.58
N VAL A 52 5.04 13.66 -9.69
CA VAL A 52 5.94 13.79 -10.86
C VAL A 52 5.86 15.19 -11.43
N PHE A 53 4.65 15.73 -11.62
CA PHE A 53 4.46 17.09 -12.14
C PHE A 53 5.15 18.13 -11.25
N VAL A 54 4.95 18.05 -9.92
CA VAL A 54 5.65 18.89 -8.94
C VAL A 54 7.16 18.71 -9.08
N ALA A 55 7.67 17.49 -9.11
CA ALA A 55 9.12 17.27 -9.23
C ALA A 55 9.72 17.87 -10.52
N LEU A 56 9.00 17.81 -11.64
CA LEU A 56 9.43 18.37 -12.92
C LEU A 56 9.43 19.90 -12.92
N TRP A 57 8.40 20.52 -12.32
CA TRP A 57 8.31 21.98 -12.19
C TRP A 57 9.25 22.57 -11.12
N SER A 58 9.99 21.72 -10.41
CA SER A 58 10.97 22.08 -9.38
C SER A 58 10.51 22.89 -8.15
N PRO A 59 9.22 23.00 -7.74
CA PRO A 59 8.91 23.63 -6.46
C PRO A 59 9.49 22.76 -5.34
N GLY A 60 10.24 23.41 -4.46
CA GLY A 60 10.79 22.75 -3.27
C GLY A 60 11.85 21.69 -3.56
N ARG A 61 12.57 21.80 -4.68
CA ARG A 61 13.72 20.95 -4.96
C ARG A 61 14.78 21.11 -3.87
N LEU A 62 15.16 19.99 -3.27
CA LEU A 62 16.16 19.98 -2.20
C LEU A 62 17.58 20.18 -2.75
N PRO A 63 18.54 20.63 -1.92
CA PRO A 63 19.90 20.93 -2.37
C PRO A 63 20.56 19.74 -3.08
N ALA A 64 21.38 20.04 -4.10
CA ALA A 64 22.00 19.03 -4.96
C ALA A 64 22.79 17.97 -4.16
N ALA A 65 23.43 18.36 -3.06
CA ALA A 65 24.17 17.46 -2.17
C ALA A 65 23.30 16.34 -1.57
N TRP A 66 22.00 16.58 -1.39
CA TRP A 66 21.06 15.61 -0.78
C TRP A 66 20.43 14.70 -1.83
N GLN A 67 20.45 15.08 -3.11
CA GLN A 67 19.78 14.36 -4.20
C GLN A 67 20.23 12.90 -4.33
N PRO A 68 21.53 12.54 -4.25
CA PRO A 68 21.94 11.14 -4.32
C PRO A 68 21.40 10.32 -3.14
N PHE A 69 21.42 10.88 -1.93
CA PHE A 69 20.93 10.21 -0.73
C PHE A 69 19.42 9.98 -0.80
N LEU A 70 18.67 11.00 -1.23
CA LEU A 70 17.22 10.92 -1.42
C LEU A 70 16.83 9.92 -2.51
N LEU A 71 17.57 9.90 -3.63
CA LEU A 71 17.33 8.96 -4.73
C LEU A 71 17.56 7.51 -4.30
N TRP A 72 18.73 7.22 -3.74
CA TRP A 72 19.06 5.84 -3.34
C TRP A 72 18.27 5.39 -2.12
N GLY A 73 18.14 6.23 -1.09
CA GLY A 73 17.31 5.95 0.07
C GLY A 73 15.84 5.77 -0.31
N GLY A 74 15.31 6.59 -1.22
CA GLY A 74 13.98 6.46 -1.78
C GLY A 74 13.77 5.15 -2.55
N ASN A 75 14.72 4.77 -3.42
CA ASN A 75 14.70 3.48 -4.12
C ASN A 75 14.71 2.28 -3.14
N THR A 76 15.54 2.33 -2.10
CA THR A 76 15.59 1.28 -1.07
C THR A 76 14.27 1.19 -0.33
N LEU A 77 13.71 2.33 0.10
CA LEU A 77 12.43 2.37 0.79
C LEU A 77 11.30 1.85 -0.10
N MET A 78 11.31 2.23 -1.38
CA MET A 78 10.36 1.77 -2.38
C MET A 78 10.37 0.25 -2.53
N LEU A 79 11.57 -0.33 -2.67
CA LEU A 79 11.76 -1.78 -2.76
C LEU A 79 11.27 -2.50 -1.49
N LEU A 80 11.62 -2.00 -0.31
CA LEU A 80 11.19 -2.60 0.97
C LEU A 80 9.67 -2.57 1.12
N GLY A 81 9.02 -1.47 0.74
CA GLY A 81 7.56 -1.36 0.72
C GLY A 81 6.90 -2.38 -0.21
N MET A 82 7.46 -2.56 -1.41
CA MET A 82 6.99 -3.55 -2.39
C MET A 82 7.14 -4.98 -1.85
N LEU A 83 8.29 -5.32 -1.26
CA LEU A 83 8.53 -6.63 -0.68
C LEU A 83 7.56 -6.94 0.47
N LEU A 84 7.33 -5.99 1.38
CA LEU A 84 6.35 -6.14 2.46
C LEU A 84 4.93 -6.35 1.91
N ARG A 85 4.56 -5.58 0.88
CA ARG A 85 3.24 -5.69 0.24
C ARG A 85 3.07 -7.05 -0.44
N TRP A 86 4.06 -7.52 -1.19
CA TRP A 86 4.00 -8.84 -1.82
C TRP A 86 3.99 -9.97 -0.80
N TRP A 87 4.72 -9.85 0.31
CA TRP A 87 4.66 -10.82 1.40
C TRP A 87 3.26 -10.88 2.00
N ALA A 88 2.65 -9.74 2.31
CA ALA A 88 1.29 -9.66 2.83
C ALA A 88 0.26 -10.27 1.87
N ILE A 89 0.41 -10.04 0.56
CA ILE A 89 -0.48 -10.58 -0.47
C ILE A 89 -0.28 -12.09 -0.64
N ARG A 90 0.96 -12.59 -0.61
CA ARG A 90 1.24 -14.03 -0.69
C ARG A 90 0.67 -14.80 0.49
N VAL A 91 0.90 -14.29 1.71
CA VAL A 91 0.31 -14.89 2.92
C VAL A 91 -1.21 -14.92 2.81
N LEU A 92 -1.84 -13.86 2.27
CA LEU A 92 -3.28 -13.88 2.01
C LEU A 92 -3.63 -14.95 0.96
N ALA A 93 -2.99 -14.93 -0.22
CA ALA A 93 -3.29 -15.86 -1.30
C ALA A 93 -3.21 -17.34 -0.88
N GLU A 94 -2.15 -17.73 -0.16
CA GLU A 94 -1.93 -19.11 0.31
C GLU A 94 -3.08 -19.63 1.19
N HIS A 95 -3.70 -18.77 1.98
CA HIS A 95 -4.82 -19.14 2.85
C HIS A 95 -6.19 -19.07 2.14
N PHE A 96 -6.22 -18.55 0.90
CA PHE A 96 -7.41 -18.44 0.07
C PHE A 96 -7.42 -19.44 -1.11
N THR A 97 -6.32 -20.15 -1.37
CA THR A 97 -6.18 -21.10 -2.49
C THR A 97 -5.77 -22.49 -1.99
N VAL A 98 -6.76 -23.33 -1.65
CA VAL A 98 -6.57 -24.80 -1.75
C VAL A 98 -7.83 -25.49 -2.30
N ASP A 99 -9.06 -25.15 -1.91
CA ASP A 99 -10.24 -25.87 -2.42
C ASP A 99 -11.45 -24.95 -2.64
N VAL A 100 -11.84 -24.82 -3.90
CA VAL A 100 -13.00 -24.04 -4.37
C VAL A 100 -14.32 -24.79 -4.17
N ALA A 101 -14.32 -25.94 -3.51
CA ALA A 101 -15.54 -26.73 -3.38
C ALA A 101 -16.39 -26.35 -2.15
N ILE A 102 -15.84 -26.31 -0.93
CA ILE A 102 -16.67 -26.14 0.28
C ILE A 102 -15.79 -25.58 1.42
N ALA A 103 -15.97 -24.32 1.83
CA ALA A 103 -15.41 -23.86 3.10
C ALA A 103 -16.34 -22.83 3.78
N PRO A 104 -17.25 -23.29 4.65
CA PRO A 104 -17.90 -22.46 5.68
C PRO A 104 -16.90 -21.87 6.71
N ASP A 105 -15.64 -22.32 6.69
CA ASP A 105 -14.54 -21.91 7.56
C ASP A 105 -13.65 -20.83 6.94
N HIS A 106 -14.20 -19.66 6.62
CA HIS A 106 -13.34 -18.50 6.39
C HIS A 106 -12.57 -18.25 7.70
N ARG A 107 -11.24 -18.31 7.70
CA ARG A 107 -10.44 -18.10 8.93
C ARG A 107 -9.77 -16.75 8.90
N LEU A 108 -9.80 -16.05 10.04
CA LEU A 108 -9.08 -14.80 10.19
C LEU A 108 -7.57 -15.07 10.19
N ILE A 109 -6.88 -14.58 9.17
CA ILE A 109 -5.43 -14.75 9.01
C ILE A 109 -4.69 -13.87 10.01
N ARG A 110 -3.83 -14.49 10.81
CA ARG A 110 -3.01 -13.82 11.84
C ARG A 110 -1.54 -14.22 11.73
N SER A 111 -1.10 -14.79 10.61
CA SER A 111 0.27 -15.30 10.39
C SER A 111 1.11 -14.31 9.57
N GLY A 112 2.44 -14.48 9.58
CA GLY A 112 3.36 -13.60 8.86
C GLY A 112 3.27 -12.13 9.33
N PRO A 113 3.18 -11.15 8.41
CA PRO A 113 3.18 -9.73 8.78
C PRO A 113 1.88 -9.31 9.50
N TYR A 114 0.81 -10.10 9.38
CA TYR A 114 -0.45 -9.90 10.08
C TYR A 114 -0.34 -10.11 11.61
N ARG A 115 0.76 -10.72 12.10
CA ARG A 115 1.03 -10.80 13.55
C ARG A 115 1.33 -9.44 14.18
N VAL A 116 1.82 -8.50 13.38
CA VAL A 116 2.33 -7.20 13.86
C VAL A 116 1.34 -6.09 13.58
N VAL A 117 0.81 -6.05 12.35
CA VAL A 117 -0.15 -5.02 11.90
C VAL A 117 -1.31 -5.67 11.14
N ARG A 118 -2.50 -5.08 11.21
CA ARG A 118 -3.70 -5.63 10.56
C ARG A 118 -3.69 -5.48 9.06
N HIS A 119 -3.08 -4.41 8.56
CA HIS A 119 -3.08 -4.08 7.14
C HIS A 119 -1.67 -3.93 6.56
N PRO A 120 -0.82 -4.98 6.62
CA PRO A 120 0.57 -4.90 6.19
C PRO A 120 0.72 -4.59 4.69
N ALA A 121 -0.27 -4.95 3.86
CA ALA A 121 -0.28 -4.59 2.45
C ALA A 121 -0.43 -3.07 2.21
N TYR A 122 -1.13 -2.37 3.10
CA TYR A 122 -1.25 -0.91 3.07
C TYR A 122 -0.02 -0.24 3.70
N THR A 123 0.56 -0.83 4.75
CA THR A 123 1.88 -0.40 5.26
C THR A 123 2.91 -0.45 4.13
N GLY A 124 2.98 -1.57 3.41
CA GLY A 124 3.85 -1.71 2.24
C GLY A 124 3.58 -0.66 1.17
N LEU A 125 2.31 -0.40 0.83
CA LEU A 125 1.93 0.65 -0.13
C LEU A 125 2.38 2.05 0.32
N CYS A 126 2.15 2.43 1.57
CA CYS A 126 2.59 3.72 2.12
C CYS A 126 4.11 3.86 2.04
N THR A 127 4.84 2.81 2.43
CA THR A 127 6.31 2.78 2.36
C THR A 127 6.80 2.88 0.92
N THR A 128 6.16 2.20 -0.03
CA THR A 128 6.49 2.28 -1.46
C THR A 128 6.34 3.71 -1.97
N LEU A 129 5.20 4.34 -1.70
CA LEU A 129 4.91 5.70 -2.15
C LEU A 129 5.81 6.73 -1.47
N ALA A 130 6.11 6.55 -0.17
CA ALA A 130 7.08 7.37 0.55
C ALA A 130 8.47 7.28 -0.08
N GLY A 131 8.93 6.08 -0.44
CA GLY A 131 10.19 5.88 -1.15
C GLY A 131 10.21 6.59 -2.50
N PHE A 132 9.14 6.44 -3.28
CA PHE A 132 8.98 7.09 -4.58
C PHE A 132 9.06 8.62 -4.47
N VAL A 133 8.26 9.26 -3.61
CA VAL A 133 8.26 10.72 -3.47
C VAL A 133 9.55 11.27 -2.89
N CYS A 134 10.24 10.51 -2.02
CA CYS A 134 11.58 10.87 -1.55
C CYS A 134 12.59 10.84 -2.70
N ALA A 135 12.54 9.82 -3.56
CA ALA A 135 13.45 9.69 -4.71
C ALA A 135 13.30 10.84 -5.74
N LEU A 136 12.15 11.52 -5.76
CA LEU A 136 11.92 12.72 -6.58
C LEU A 136 12.69 13.96 -6.08
N GLY A 137 13.22 13.95 -4.85
CA GLY A 137 14.12 15.00 -4.37
C GLY A 137 13.46 16.37 -4.16
N SER A 138 12.15 16.39 -3.90
CA SER A 138 11.37 17.60 -3.59
C SER A 138 10.64 17.43 -2.26
N TRP A 139 10.64 18.46 -1.40
CA TRP A 139 9.86 18.43 -0.14
C TRP A 139 8.36 18.59 -0.37
N ALA A 140 7.94 19.13 -1.52
CA ALA A 140 6.54 19.32 -1.87
C ALA A 140 5.88 18.02 -2.38
N ALA A 141 6.64 17.15 -3.04
CA ALA A 141 6.14 15.88 -3.58
C ALA A 141 5.52 14.93 -2.52
N PRO A 142 6.12 14.75 -1.33
CA PRO A 142 5.49 13.99 -0.25
C PRO A 142 4.14 14.54 0.19
N LEU A 143 3.99 15.86 0.25
CA LEU A 143 2.77 16.51 0.76
C LEU A 143 1.56 16.26 -0.14
N VAL A 144 1.77 16.34 -1.46
CA VAL A 144 0.69 16.11 -2.45
C VAL A 144 0.23 14.65 -2.50
N VAL A 145 1.05 13.70 -2.04
CA VAL A 145 0.68 12.28 -1.98
C VAL A 145 0.14 11.89 -0.61
N ALA A 146 0.79 12.31 0.47
CA ALA A 146 0.52 11.82 1.82
C ALA A 146 -0.91 12.13 2.29
N VAL A 147 -1.37 13.37 2.08
CA VAL A 147 -2.70 13.82 2.55
C VAL A 147 -3.84 13.06 1.87
N PRO A 148 -3.95 13.03 0.52
CA PRO A 148 -5.05 12.32 -0.12
C PRO A 148 -4.95 10.81 0.10
N LEU A 149 -3.74 10.23 0.12
CA LEU A 149 -3.53 8.82 0.41
C LEU A 149 -4.05 8.45 1.80
N TRP A 150 -3.73 9.25 2.82
CA TRP A 150 -4.19 9.03 4.19
C TRP A 150 -5.73 9.02 4.27
N LEU A 151 -6.39 9.99 3.65
CA LEU A 151 -7.85 10.09 3.64
C LEU A 151 -8.52 8.90 2.93
N ALA A 152 -7.95 8.47 1.79
CA ALA A 152 -8.44 7.33 1.04
C ALA A 152 -8.25 6.02 1.81
N LEU A 153 -7.05 5.80 2.37
CA LEU A 153 -6.74 4.60 3.15
C LEU A 153 -7.55 4.51 4.43
N ARG A 154 -7.78 5.63 5.14
CA ARG A 154 -8.60 5.62 6.36
C ARG A 154 -10.00 5.09 6.08
N ARG A 155 -10.67 5.66 5.06
CA ARG A 155 -12.01 5.20 4.66
C ARG A 155 -12.00 3.75 4.21
N ARG A 156 -10.97 3.35 3.46
CA ARG A 156 -10.81 1.97 2.99
C ARG A 156 -10.71 0.99 4.15
N ILE A 157 -9.82 1.28 5.10
CA ILE A 157 -9.59 0.46 6.28
C ILE A 157 -10.87 0.37 7.10
N ASP A 158 -11.56 1.48 7.35
CA ASP A 158 -12.80 1.46 8.14
C ASP A 158 -13.88 0.57 7.52
N VAL A 159 -14.03 0.56 6.18
CA VAL A 159 -14.96 -0.36 5.48
C VAL A 159 -14.51 -1.83 5.61
N GLU A 160 -13.22 -2.11 5.45
CA GLU A 160 -12.70 -3.47 5.58
C GLU A 160 -12.80 -4.00 7.02
N GLU A 161 -12.49 -3.17 8.02
CA GLU A 161 -12.62 -3.56 9.43
C GLU A 161 -14.09 -3.78 9.83
N ALA A 162 -15.02 -3.00 9.27
CA ALA A 162 -16.46 -3.23 9.48
C ALA A 162 -16.92 -4.56 8.86
N ALA A 163 -16.48 -4.86 7.63
CA ALA A 163 -16.78 -6.13 6.97
C ALA A 163 -16.18 -7.33 7.73
N LEU A 164 -14.93 -7.21 8.20
CA LEU A 164 -14.28 -8.24 9.02
C LEU A 164 -14.94 -8.42 10.38
N SER A 165 -15.39 -7.34 11.01
CA SER A 165 -16.13 -7.41 12.28
C SER A 165 -17.49 -8.11 12.11
N ALA A 166 -18.18 -7.87 10.99
CA ALA A 166 -19.43 -8.54 10.67
C ALA A 166 -19.23 -10.03 10.33
N ALA A 167 -18.14 -10.37 9.63
CA ALA A 167 -17.82 -11.77 9.29
C ALA A 167 -17.27 -12.56 10.48
N PHE A 168 -16.56 -11.92 11.41
CA PHE A 168 -15.87 -12.55 12.54
C PHE A 168 -16.15 -11.81 13.86
N PRO A 169 -17.39 -11.80 14.35
CA PRO A 169 -17.80 -10.98 15.49
C PRO A 169 -17.06 -11.31 16.79
N VAL A 170 -16.57 -12.55 16.96
CA VAL A 170 -15.80 -12.97 18.14
C VAL A 170 -14.29 -12.83 17.90
N ASP A 171 -13.81 -13.28 16.75
CA ASP A 171 -12.37 -13.39 16.48
C ASP A 171 -11.70 -12.07 16.08
N TYR A 172 -12.40 -11.23 15.33
CA TYR A 172 -11.81 -9.99 14.84
C TYR A 172 -11.59 -8.94 15.94
N PRO A 173 -12.53 -8.69 16.87
CA PRO A 173 -12.27 -7.77 17.98
C PRO A 173 -11.09 -8.20 18.86
N ARG A 174 -10.92 -9.50 19.11
CA ARG A 174 -9.77 -10.03 19.86
C ARG A 174 -8.47 -9.75 19.12
N TYR A 175 -8.44 -9.99 17.82
CA TYR A 175 -7.28 -9.70 16.96
C TYR A 175 -6.97 -8.20 16.89
N ALA A 176 -8.00 -7.36 16.76
CA ALA A 176 -7.86 -5.91 16.66
C ALA A 176 -7.31 -5.29 17.95
N ARG A 177 -7.61 -5.86 19.12
CA ARG A 177 -7.00 -5.45 20.40
C ARG A 177 -5.52 -5.81 20.49
N ALA A 178 -5.10 -6.89 19.85
CA ALA A 178 -3.72 -7.40 19.93
C ALA A 178 -2.78 -6.80 18.86
N THR A 179 -3.29 -6.02 17.91
CA THR A 179 -2.54 -5.52 16.75
C THR A 179 -2.78 -4.03 16.52
N ARG A 180 -1.98 -3.41 15.64
CA ARG A 180 -2.18 -2.02 15.17
C ARG A 180 -2.72 -2.00 13.74
N ARG A 181 -3.25 -0.87 13.25
CA ARG A 181 -3.82 -0.79 11.89
C ARG A 181 -2.73 -0.82 10.83
N LEU A 182 -1.77 0.10 10.89
CA LEU A 182 -0.77 0.33 9.85
C LEU A 182 0.66 0.41 10.37
N LEU A 183 0.91 1.16 11.46
CA LEU A 183 2.26 1.38 11.98
C LEU A 183 2.28 1.11 13.49
N PRO A 184 3.22 0.27 13.98
CA PRO A 184 3.40 0.08 15.41
C PRO A 184 3.61 1.42 16.13
N GLY A 185 2.71 1.78 17.05
CA GLY A 185 2.85 2.96 17.91
C GLY A 185 2.24 4.28 17.41
N VAL A 186 1.73 4.35 16.17
CA VAL A 186 1.06 5.55 15.65
C VAL A 186 -0.43 5.30 15.41
N TRP A 187 -0.75 4.19 14.73
CA TRP A 187 -2.12 3.83 14.34
C TRP A 187 -2.26 2.34 14.01
#